data_AF-A0A2W4NNJ9-F1
#
_entry.id   AF-A0A2W4NNJ9-F1
#
_cell.length_a   1.000
_cell.length_b   1.000
_cell.length_c   1.000
_cell.angle_alpha   90.00
_cell.angle_beta   90.00
_cell.angle_gamma   90.00
#
_symmetry.space_group_name_H-M   'P 1'
#
loop_
_entity.id
_entity.type
_entity.pdbx_description
1 polymer ?
#
loop_
_entity_poly.entity_id
_entity_poly.type
_entity_poly.pdbx_seq_one_letter_code
_entity_poly.pdbx_strand_id
1 'polypeptide(L)'
;MLLAACATTSQGPAPEPPEPARAPTETYPSTYRPPVSAPTLLRGAVVLTGTGERLDDADVLMRDGVIAAVGRNLQAPAEAHVIDASGKWVTPG
;
A
#
# COMPACT_ATOMS: atom_id res chain seq x y z
N MET A 1 -57.92 3.12 47.53
CA MET A 1 -56.53 2.92 47.99
C MET A 1 -56.00 1.67 47.32
N LEU A 2 -54.99 1.86 46.47
CA LEU A 2 -54.05 0.91 45.85
C LEU A 2 -54.55 -0.16 44.86
N LEU A 3 -54.21 0.10 43.59
CA LEU A 3 -53.91 -0.90 42.56
C LEU A 3 -52.63 -1.69 42.93
N ALA A 4 -52.55 -2.97 42.55
CA ALA A 4 -51.32 -3.61 42.04
C ALA A 4 -51.61 -5.07 41.61
N ALA A 5 -51.60 -5.34 40.31
CA ALA A 5 -51.45 -6.67 39.75
C ALA A 5 -50.02 -6.79 39.21
N CYS A 6 -49.18 -7.58 39.87
CA CYS A 6 -47.83 -7.88 39.38
C CYS A 6 -47.92 -9.09 38.45
N ALA A 7 -47.82 -8.88 37.14
CA ALA A 7 -47.52 -9.94 36.20
C ALA A 7 -46.02 -10.24 36.28
N THR A 8 -45.67 -11.42 36.80
CA THR A 8 -44.30 -11.93 36.77
C THR A 8 -44.02 -12.43 35.36
N THR A 9 -43.44 -11.59 34.50
CA THR A 9 -42.91 -12.07 33.23
C THR A 9 -41.58 -12.76 33.51
N SER A 10 -41.55 -14.09 33.33
CA SER A 10 -40.32 -14.86 33.26
C SER A 10 -39.56 -14.44 32.00
N GLN A 11 -38.49 -13.67 32.15
CA GLN A 11 -37.59 -13.34 31.06
C GLN A 11 -36.74 -14.58 30.76
N GLY A 12 -37.01 -15.25 29.63
CA GLY A 12 -36.10 -16.26 29.10
C GLY A 12 -34.73 -15.66 28.75
N PRO A 13 -33.67 -16.48 28.57
CA PRO A 13 -32.34 -15.98 28.25
C PRO A 13 -32.39 -15.08 27.00
N ALA A 14 -31.75 -13.92 27.08
CA ALA A 14 -31.58 -13.05 25.93
C ALA A 14 -30.81 -13.80 24.83
N PRO A 15 -31.18 -13.64 23.55
CA PRO A 15 -30.41 -14.21 22.45
C PRO A 15 -28.99 -13.63 22.51
N GLU A 16 -28.01 -14.52 22.52
CA GLU A 16 -26.60 -14.16 22.42
C GLU A 16 -26.39 -13.37 21.12
N PRO A 17 -25.69 -12.21 21.15
CA PRO A 17 -25.42 -11.43 19.94
C PRO A 17 -24.76 -12.34 18.90
N PRO A 18 -25.14 -12.25 17.60
CA PRO A 18 -24.48 -13.06 16.59
C PRO A 18 -22.98 -12.77 16.65
N GLU A 19 -22.16 -13.80 16.86
CA GLU A 19 -20.72 -13.71 16.68
C GLU A 19 -20.47 -13.05 15.31
N PRO A 20 -19.56 -12.05 15.22
CA PRO A 20 -19.30 -11.40 13.95
C PRO A 20 -18.91 -12.48 12.95
N ALA A 21 -19.75 -12.68 11.94
CA ALA A 21 -19.50 -13.61 10.87
C ALA A 21 -18.09 -13.31 10.34
N ARG A 22 -17.16 -14.26 10.49
CA ARG A 22 -15.83 -14.14 9.93
C ARG A 22 -16.01 -13.86 8.44
N ALA A 23 -15.57 -12.69 8.00
CA ALA A 23 -15.61 -12.33 6.60
C ALA A 23 -14.95 -13.45 5.77
N PRO A 24 -15.46 -13.79 4.58
CA PRO A 24 -14.81 -14.77 3.71
C PRO A 24 -13.33 -14.36 3.50
N THR A 25 -12.40 -15.26 3.81
CA THR A 25 -10.95 -15.12 3.56
C THR A 25 -10.64 -15.22 2.06
N GLU A 26 -11.43 -14.57 1.21
CA GLU A 26 -11.16 -14.50 -0.22
C GLU A 26 -10.91 -13.03 -0.55
N THR A 27 -9.67 -12.60 -0.29
CA THR A 27 -9.17 -11.34 -0.81
C THR A 27 -9.33 -11.35 -2.33
N TYR A 28 -9.97 -10.30 -2.88
CA TYR A 28 -10.14 -10.17 -4.32
C TYR A 28 -8.77 -10.10 -4.99
N PRO A 29 -8.37 -11.10 -5.80
CA PRO A 29 -7.03 -11.13 -6.38
C PRO A 29 -6.88 -9.97 -7.38
N SER A 30 -5.75 -9.26 -7.31
CA SER A 30 -5.43 -8.25 -8.32
C SER A 30 -5.33 -8.92 -9.70
N THR A 31 -6.03 -8.38 -10.69
CA THR A 31 -5.94 -8.81 -12.10
C THR A 31 -4.83 -8.09 -12.87
N TYR A 32 -4.09 -7.21 -12.19
CA TYR A 32 -3.05 -6.38 -12.80
C TYR A 32 -1.92 -7.22 -13.38
N ARG A 33 -1.55 -6.90 -14.62
CA ARG A 33 -0.34 -7.39 -15.28
C ARG A 33 0.46 -6.18 -15.75
N PRO A 34 1.66 -5.93 -15.20
CA PRO A 34 2.48 -4.82 -15.66
C PRO A 34 2.87 -5.03 -17.13
N PRO A 35 2.77 -4.00 -17.98
CA PRO A 35 3.26 -4.07 -19.34
C PRO A 35 4.79 -4.16 -19.36
N VAL A 36 5.34 -4.79 -20.39
CA VAL A 36 6.79 -4.79 -20.63
C VAL A 36 7.22 -3.35 -20.92
N SER A 37 8.23 -2.87 -20.21
CA SER A 37 8.80 -1.54 -20.38
C SER A 37 10.32 -1.65 -20.47
N ALA A 38 10.92 -0.79 -21.30
CA ALA A 38 12.36 -0.62 -21.32
C ALA A 38 12.83 -0.10 -19.94
N PRO A 39 14.05 -0.44 -19.50
CA PRO A 39 14.58 0.07 -18.24
C PRO A 39 14.51 1.60 -18.20
N THR A 40 14.27 2.18 -17.03
CA THR A 40 14.24 3.64 -16.87
C THR A 40 15.09 4.02 -15.67
N LEU A 41 16.01 4.97 -15.88
CA LEU A 41 16.86 5.52 -14.84
C LEU A 41 16.46 6.97 -14.59
N LEU A 42 15.92 7.27 -13.41
CA LEU A 42 15.79 8.64 -12.91
C LEU A 42 17.13 9.02 -12.29
N ARG A 43 17.74 10.14 -12.71
CA ARG A 43 19.07 10.55 -12.25
C ARG A 43 19.02 11.83 -11.41
N GLY A 44 19.67 11.82 -10.25
CA GLY A 44 19.88 13.02 -9.42
C GLY A 44 18.62 13.57 -8.73
N ALA A 45 17.64 12.72 -8.42
CA ALA A 45 16.43 13.11 -7.72
C ALA A 45 16.65 13.31 -6.20
N VAL A 46 15.71 14.02 -5.58
CA VAL A 46 15.44 13.87 -4.14
C VAL A 46 14.45 12.73 -3.95
N VAL A 47 14.87 11.66 -3.28
CA VAL A 47 14.06 10.44 -3.11
C VAL A 47 13.61 10.31 -1.66
N LEU A 48 12.31 10.12 -1.44
CA LEU A 48 11.77 9.64 -0.17
C LEU A 48 11.54 8.14 -0.29
N THR A 49 12.01 7.34 0.67
CA THR A 49 11.92 5.88 0.61
C THR A 49 10.61 5.32 1.17
N GLY A 50 9.83 6.15 1.88
CA GLY A 50 8.67 5.71 2.65
C GLY A 50 9.00 5.10 4.02
N THR A 51 10.28 4.90 4.34
CA THR A 51 10.74 4.45 5.68
C THR A 51 11.11 5.60 6.61
N GLY A 52 10.89 6.85 6.17
CA GLY A 52 11.33 8.06 6.87
C GLY A 52 12.70 8.59 6.41
N GLU A 53 13.38 7.86 5.53
CA GLU A 53 14.65 8.29 4.94
C GLU A 53 14.44 9.17 3.70
N ARG A 54 15.32 10.19 3.58
CA ARG A 54 15.47 11.04 2.40
C ARG A 54 16.87 10.86 1.83
N LEU A 55 16.96 10.69 0.52
CA LEU A 55 18.20 10.62 -0.23
C LEU A 55 18.28 11.81 -1.20
N ASP A 56 19.35 12.59 -1.11
CA ASP A 56 19.63 13.68 -2.03
C ASP A 56 20.58 13.22 -3.16
N ASP A 57 20.43 13.80 -4.35
CA ASP A 57 21.17 13.45 -5.57
C ASP A 57 21.21 11.94 -5.85
N ALA A 58 20.04 11.29 -5.69
CA ALA A 58 19.88 9.86 -5.82
C ALA A 58 19.29 9.48 -7.18
N ASP A 59 19.72 8.33 -7.66
CA ASP A 59 19.25 7.68 -8.86
C ASP A 59 18.27 6.56 -8.49
N VAL A 60 17.25 6.36 -9.32
CA VAL A 60 16.26 5.27 -9.19
C VAL A 60 16.19 4.51 -10.50
N LEU A 61 16.59 3.24 -10.46
CA LEU A 61 16.52 2.34 -11.61
C LEU A 61 15.27 1.48 -11.54
N MET A 62 14.43 1.57 -12.56
CA MET A 62 13.26 0.72 -12.77
C MET A 62 13.53 -0.27 -13.90
N ARG A 63 13.22 -1.55 -13.67
CA ARG A 63 13.33 -2.63 -14.66
C ARG A 63 12.34 -3.73 -14.34
N ASP A 64 11.75 -4.36 -15.36
CA ASP A 64 10.85 -5.51 -15.21
C ASP A 64 9.67 -5.23 -14.27
N GLY A 65 9.19 -3.99 -14.23
CA GLY A 65 8.09 -3.56 -13.37
C GLY A 65 8.44 -3.37 -11.90
N VAL A 66 9.73 -3.41 -11.52
CA VAL A 66 10.20 -3.23 -10.15
C VAL A 66 11.25 -2.12 -10.01
N ILE A 67 11.43 -1.60 -8.80
CA ILE A 67 12.59 -0.78 -8.45
C ILE A 67 13.79 -1.71 -8.29
N ALA A 68 14.67 -1.74 -9.27
CA ALA A 68 15.83 -2.62 -9.29
C ALA A 68 16.97 -2.11 -8.40
N ALA A 69 17.12 -0.78 -8.28
CA ALA A 69 18.12 -0.17 -7.42
C ALA A 69 17.76 1.29 -7.09
N VAL A 70 18.20 1.73 -5.90
CA VAL A 70 18.23 3.14 -5.47
C VAL A 70 19.62 3.42 -4.91
N GLY A 71 20.25 4.52 -5.31
CA GLY A 71 21.62 4.84 -4.89
C GLY A 71 22.15 6.07 -5.59
N ARG A 72 23.47 6.25 -5.66
CA ARG A 72 24.10 7.37 -6.40
C ARG A 72 24.96 6.82 -7.52
N ASN A 73 25.00 7.53 -8.65
CA ASN A 73 25.82 7.18 -9.81
C ASN A 73 25.54 5.77 -10.34
N LEU A 74 24.26 5.40 -10.39
CA LEU A 74 23.86 4.11 -10.93
C LEU A 74 24.17 4.06 -12.43
N GLN A 75 24.67 2.91 -12.88
CA GLN A 75 24.92 2.67 -14.29
C GLN A 75 23.59 2.44 -15.00
N ALA A 76 23.40 3.14 -16.11
CA ALA A 76 22.26 2.91 -16.98
C ALA A 76 22.49 1.60 -17.76
N PRO A 77 21.62 0.59 -17.65
CA PRO A 77 21.71 -0.59 -18.49
C PRO A 77 21.45 -0.22 -19.97
N ALA A 78 21.78 -1.14 -20.88
CA ALA A 78 21.48 -0.94 -22.30
C ALA A 78 19.99 -0.64 -22.50
N GLU A 79 19.69 0.24 -23.46
CA GLU A 79 18.33 0.66 -23.82
C GLU A 79 17.57 1.39 -22.71
N ALA A 80 18.23 1.76 -21.61
CA ALA A 80 17.59 2.50 -20.55
C ALA A 80 17.19 3.92 -21.01
N HIS A 81 15.95 4.29 -20.73
CA HIS A 81 15.52 5.68 -20.78
C HIS A 81 16.10 6.42 -19.57
N VAL A 82 17.06 7.32 -19.81
CA VAL A 82 17.65 8.13 -18.75
C VAL A 82 16.90 9.46 -18.67
N ILE A 83 16.36 9.76 -17.50
CA ILE A 83 15.59 10.97 -17.21
C ILE A 83 16.39 11.78 -16.19
N ASP A 84 16.68 13.03 -16.51
CA ASP A 84 17.23 13.98 -15.55
C ASP A 84 16.15 14.40 -14.55
N ALA A 85 16.33 13.99 -13.31
CA ALA A 85 15.43 14.25 -12.19
C ALA A 85 16.03 15.27 -11.20
N SER A 86 17.08 15.99 -11.58
CA SER A 86 17.70 17.04 -10.77
C SER A 86 16.67 18.07 -10.30
N GLY A 87 16.66 18.33 -8.99
CA GLY A 87 15.71 19.25 -8.34
C GLY A 87 14.26 18.75 -8.30
N LYS A 88 13.98 17.51 -8.74
CA LYS A 88 12.66 16.87 -8.66
C LYS A 88 12.59 15.90 -7.48
N TRP A 89 11.36 15.53 -7.13
CA TRP A 89 11.07 14.60 -6.05
C TRP A 89 10.57 13.26 -6.59
N VAL A 90 11.02 12.17 -5.97
CA VAL A 90 10.48 10.82 -6.15
C VAL A 90 9.96 10.34 -4.81
N THR A 91 8.69 9.97 -4.76
CA THR A 91 8.00 9.50 -3.55
C THR A 91 7.27 8.19 -3.83
N PRO A 92 7.10 7.29 -2.85
CA PRO A 92 6.23 6.13 -3.02
C PRO A 92 4.78 6.60 -3.20
N GLY A 93 4.04 5.94 -4.08
CA GLY A 93 2.63 6.24 -4.39
C GLY A 93 1.89 5.01 -4.85
#